data_AF-A0A6N4UVM4-F1
#
_entry.id   AF-A0A6N4UVM4-F1
#
_cell.length_a   1.000
_cell.length_b   1.000
_cell.length_c   1.000
_cell.angle_alpha   90.00
_cell.angle_beta   90.00
_cell.angle_gamma   90.00
#
_symmetry.space_group_name_H-M   'P 1'
#
loop_
_entity.id
_entity.type
_entity.pdbx_description
1 polymer ?
#
loop_
_entity_poly.entity_id
_entity_poly.type
_entity_poly.pdbx_seq_one_letter_code
_entity_poly.pdbx_strand_id
1 'polypeptide(L)'
;MPNSATDPQHPLLVVFDTSTQTEFYADVHRVLASPAGAVLPYDYERRLTTSAAAQVLDELAGDRNAAPVDVLLMYGERRGFRKGDSDPTEMLRSTIDTFIPTRSARIVSVSSARGAEPQRDVFKFHLELRGFIDPRSDAVQALVAALEQENALPFGDRATQFSWIATLPEDLAATRNALVSDSQDRWAAVIDRFHERDTQFSDDVFWRVRSVRRIAARSSDNDTLSLRSRRTNIVGDPDAFQRDYRIAELGKYEVSIQTHTPGPTQRFPAGATVAFTPVEDEDGSIKLSPAPSVLRPEGNVAHRFTVATSGSPATRYPRMLLETQPPNWESKYPPGSTCTLTFAVRKPAWRWVVGILCIAGIGTIAGCLKEFHLQPTIFALCAVGAAVLVGVGWWAWSGQFKFGKGG
;
A
#
# COMPACT_ATOMS: atom_id res chain seq x y z
N MET A 1 13.92 -19.47 2.99
CA MET A 1 14.02 -19.89 4.41
C MET A 1 12.74 -20.64 4.73
N PRO A 2 12.80 -21.82 5.34
CA PRO A 2 11.60 -22.58 5.68
C PRO A 2 10.84 -21.86 6.80
N ASN A 3 9.52 -21.87 6.68
CA ASN A 3 8.56 -21.29 7.61
C ASN A 3 8.81 -21.78 9.04
N SER A 4 9.14 -20.85 9.95
CA SER A 4 8.91 -21.11 11.37
C SER A 4 7.40 -21.18 11.57
N ALA A 5 6.90 -22.38 11.85
CA ALA A 5 5.60 -22.57 12.46
C ALA A 5 5.64 -21.91 13.85
N THR A 6 5.39 -20.61 13.90
CA THR A 6 5.06 -19.92 15.13
C THR A 6 3.63 -20.30 15.45
N ASP A 7 3.48 -21.14 16.47
CA ASP A 7 2.24 -21.21 17.23
C ASP A 7 1.83 -19.76 17.54
N PRO A 8 0.70 -19.27 17.04
CA PRO A 8 0.45 -17.85 17.09
C PRO A 8 0.13 -17.46 18.52
N GLN A 9 1.02 -16.69 19.14
CA GLN A 9 0.90 -16.17 20.51
C GLN A 9 -0.39 -15.36 20.75
N HIS A 10 -1.04 -14.90 19.68
CA HIS A 10 -2.28 -14.12 19.75
C HIS A 10 -3.37 -14.71 18.84
N PRO A 11 -4.65 -14.59 19.22
CA PRO A 11 -5.77 -14.96 18.36
C PRO A 11 -5.78 -14.14 17.07
N LEU A 12 -6.35 -14.71 16.01
CA LEU A 12 -6.62 -13.97 14.76
C LEU A 12 -7.65 -12.88 15.06
N LEU A 13 -7.39 -11.64 14.64
CA LEU A 13 -8.40 -10.57 14.72
C LEU A 13 -9.23 -10.53 13.43
N VAL A 14 -10.48 -10.13 13.56
CA VAL A 14 -11.42 -9.91 12.47
C VAL A 14 -11.80 -8.43 12.50
N VAL A 15 -11.55 -7.72 11.41
CA VAL A 15 -11.90 -6.29 11.25
C VAL A 15 -12.95 -6.18 10.16
N PHE A 16 -14.06 -5.52 10.48
CA PHE A 16 -15.18 -5.35 9.58
C PHE A 16 -15.14 -4.00 8.85
N ASP A 17 -15.20 -4.04 7.52
CA ASP A 17 -15.40 -2.87 6.67
C ASP A 17 -16.88 -2.80 6.27
N THR A 18 -17.70 -1.94 6.89
CA THR A 18 -19.15 -1.89 6.61
C THR A 18 -19.59 -0.80 5.62
N SER A 19 -18.71 0.16 5.31
CA SER A 19 -18.86 1.14 4.21
C SER A 19 -20.18 1.91 4.12
N THR A 20 -20.87 2.16 5.24
CA THR A 20 -22.15 2.90 5.22
C THR A 20 -21.98 4.40 4.96
N GLN A 21 -20.80 4.94 5.26
CA GLN A 21 -20.45 6.35 5.01
C GLN A 21 -19.51 6.48 3.81
N THR A 22 -19.56 7.64 3.15
CA THR A 22 -18.74 7.94 1.96
C THR A 22 -17.24 7.76 2.19
N GLU A 23 -16.73 8.12 3.37
CA GLU A 23 -15.32 7.97 3.73
C GLU A 23 -14.87 6.51 3.82
N PHE A 24 -15.68 5.64 4.42
CA PHE A 24 -15.39 4.20 4.56
C PHE A 24 -15.62 3.42 3.27
N TYR A 25 -16.45 3.93 2.37
CA TYR A 25 -16.65 3.35 1.05
C TYR A 25 -15.34 3.25 0.25
N ALA A 26 -14.44 4.23 0.42
CA ALA A 26 -13.14 4.22 -0.25
C ALA A 26 -12.19 3.13 0.27
N ASP A 27 -12.40 2.66 1.50
CA ASP A 27 -11.48 1.74 2.16
C ASP A 27 -11.54 0.33 1.55
N VAL A 28 -12.74 -0.18 1.24
CA VAL A 28 -12.90 -1.47 0.52
C VAL A 28 -12.17 -1.42 -0.82
N HIS A 29 -12.36 -0.34 -1.58
CA HIS A 29 -11.64 -0.10 -2.83
C HIS A 29 -10.13 -0.06 -2.65
N ARG A 30 -9.66 0.59 -1.59
CA ARG A 30 -8.23 0.68 -1.26
C ARG A 30 -7.64 -0.68 -0.90
N VAL A 31 -8.33 -1.46 -0.08
CA VAL A 31 -7.94 -2.82 0.34
C VAL A 31 -7.82 -3.75 -0.86
N LEU A 32 -8.83 -3.74 -1.74
CA LEU A 32 -8.89 -4.62 -2.90
C LEU A 32 -7.90 -4.21 -4.00
N ALA A 33 -7.61 -2.92 -4.14
CA ALA A 33 -6.72 -2.42 -5.18
C ALA A 33 -5.22 -2.48 -4.81
N SER A 34 -4.90 -2.45 -3.51
CA SER A 34 -3.52 -2.36 -3.05
C SER A 34 -2.72 -3.66 -3.28
N PRO A 35 -1.40 -3.58 -3.53
CA PRO A 35 -0.57 -4.77 -3.70
C PRO A 35 -0.33 -5.48 -2.36
N ALA A 36 0.09 -6.75 -2.41
CA ALA A 36 0.57 -7.46 -1.23
C ALA A 36 1.77 -6.74 -0.59
N GLY A 37 1.81 -6.71 0.74
CA GLY A 37 2.77 -5.98 1.54
C GLY A 37 2.51 -4.48 1.67
N ALA A 38 1.46 -3.93 1.02
CA ALA A 38 1.02 -2.57 1.27
C ALA A 38 0.57 -2.43 2.73
N VAL A 39 0.76 -1.25 3.29
CA VAL A 39 0.35 -0.96 4.67
C VAL A 39 -0.78 0.05 4.63
N LEU A 40 -1.91 -0.29 5.24
CA LEU A 40 -3.06 0.60 5.38
C LEU A 40 -3.25 0.96 6.86
N PRO A 41 -3.43 2.26 7.20
CA PRO A 41 -3.77 2.68 8.54
C PRO A 41 -5.25 2.43 8.83
N TYR A 42 -5.57 2.04 10.06
CA TYR A 42 -6.91 1.87 10.58
C TYR A 42 -6.99 2.47 11.98
N ASP A 43 -8.06 3.23 12.22
CA ASP A 43 -8.29 3.94 13.47
C ASP A 43 -9.69 3.60 13.99
N TYR A 44 -9.78 3.00 15.18
CA TYR A 44 -11.05 2.64 15.80
C TYR A 44 -11.11 3.06 17.27
N GLU A 45 -12.23 3.62 17.69
CA GLU A 45 -12.52 3.82 19.10
C GLU A 45 -12.65 2.46 19.81
N ARG A 46 -12.19 2.36 21.06
CA ARG A 46 -12.24 1.15 21.89
C ARG A 46 -13.65 0.58 21.99
N ARG A 47 -14.68 1.41 22.11
CA ARG A 47 -16.08 0.93 22.15
C ARG A 47 -16.51 0.16 20.89
N LEU A 48 -15.79 0.30 19.78
CA LEU A 48 -16.00 -0.44 18.53
C LEU A 48 -15.25 -1.78 18.52
N THR A 49 -14.69 -2.21 19.64
CA THR A 49 -13.92 -3.46 19.75
C THR A 49 -14.54 -4.34 20.82
N THR A 50 -14.60 -5.65 20.58
CA THR A 50 -14.96 -6.58 21.66
C THR A 50 -13.88 -6.53 22.76
N SER A 51 -14.24 -6.85 24.01
CA SER A 51 -13.28 -6.82 25.13
C SER A 51 -12.04 -7.69 24.88
N ALA A 52 -12.21 -8.85 24.25
CA ALA A 52 -11.10 -9.74 23.89
C ALA A 52 -10.19 -9.12 22.82
N ALA A 53 -10.75 -8.49 21.78
CA ALA A 53 -9.97 -7.80 20.77
C ALA A 53 -9.24 -6.57 21.35
N ALA A 54 -9.91 -5.82 22.22
CA ALA A 54 -9.33 -4.68 22.92
C ALA A 54 -8.11 -5.09 23.76
N GLN A 55 -8.19 -6.22 24.47
CA GLN A 55 -7.06 -6.75 25.24
C GLN A 55 -5.87 -7.08 24.33
N VAL A 56 -6.09 -7.74 23.20
CA VAL A 56 -5.02 -8.03 22.23
C VAL A 56 -4.38 -6.74 21.72
N LEU A 57 -5.19 -5.72 21.40
CA LEU A 57 -4.69 -4.43 20.93
C LEU A 57 -3.93 -3.66 22.02
N ASP A 58 -4.35 -3.74 23.28
CA ASP A 58 -3.65 -3.16 24.42
C ASP A 58 -2.28 -3.83 24.65
N GLU A 59 -2.23 -5.16 24.57
CA GLU A 59 -0.99 -5.93 24.64
C GLU A 59 -0.04 -5.53 23.51
N LEU A 60 -0.52 -5.40 22.28
CA LEU A 60 0.28 -4.96 21.12
C LEU A 60 0.74 -3.50 21.24
N ALA A 61 -0.06 -2.63 21.85
CA ALA A 61 0.33 -1.24 22.12
C ALA A 61 1.39 -1.15 23.23
N GLY A 62 1.34 -2.04 24.22
CA GLY A 62 2.28 -2.11 25.34
C GLY A 62 3.59 -2.83 25.05
N ASP A 63 3.56 -3.89 24.24
CA ASP A 63 4.73 -4.67 23.83
C ASP A 63 4.87 -4.72 22.31
N ARG A 64 5.90 -4.04 21.81
CA ARG A 64 6.20 -3.97 20.38
C ARG A 64 6.67 -5.30 19.79
N ASN A 65 7.14 -6.24 20.61
CA ASN A 65 7.60 -7.55 20.14
C ASN A 65 6.45 -8.55 19.95
N ALA A 66 5.25 -8.23 20.42
CA ALA A 66 4.04 -9.04 20.24
C ALA A 66 3.51 -9.01 18.78
N ALA A 67 3.94 -8.03 17.98
CA ALA A 67 3.65 -7.98 16.55
C ALA A 67 4.65 -8.84 15.73
N PRO A 68 4.23 -9.44 14.59
CA PRO A 68 2.95 -9.23 13.91
C PRO A 68 1.83 -10.18 14.35
N VAL A 69 0.59 -9.69 14.32
CA VAL A 69 -0.63 -10.49 14.58
C VAL A 69 -1.48 -10.57 13.31
N ASP A 70 -1.95 -11.76 12.96
CA ASP A 70 -2.78 -11.93 11.75
C ASP A 70 -4.16 -11.28 11.93
N VAL A 71 -4.68 -10.77 10.82
CA VAL A 71 -6.01 -10.15 10.72
C VAL A 71 -6.75 -10.70 9.50
N LEU A 72 -8.05 -10.91 9.65
CA LEU A 72 -8.99 -11.08 8.54
C LEU A 72 -9.77 -9.77 8.35
N LEU A 73 -9.65 -9.18 7.17
CA LEU A 73 -10.51 -8.09 6.71
C LEU A 73 -11.78 -8.69 6.10
N MET A 74 -12.94 -8.22 6.56
CA MET A 74 -14.22 -8.74 6.12
C MET A 74 -15.20 -7.60 5.85
N TYR A 75 -15.76 -7.59 4.66
CA TYR A 75 -16.86 -6.71 4.33
C TYR A 75 -18.16 -7.25 4.93
N GLY A 76 -18.96 -6.39 5.55
CA GLY A 76 -20.26 -6.72 6.13
C GLY A 76 -21.34 -5.71 5.73
N GLU A 77 -22.48 -6.18 5.23
CA GLU A 77 -23.56 -5.29 4.76
C GLU A 77 -24.94 -5.88 5.05
N ARG A 78 -25.87 -5.03 5.50
CA ARG A 78 -27.29 -5.39 5.62
C ARG A 78 -27.87 -5.64 4.24
N ARG A 79 -28.56 -6.76 4.05
CA ARG A 79 -29.12 -7.09 2.73
C ARG A 79 -30.04 -5.99 2.20
N GLY A 80 -29.76 -5.55 0.96
CA GLY A 80 -30.53 -4.52 0.27
C GLY A 80 -30.17 -3.09 0.66
N PHE A 81 -29.11 -2.89 1.47
CA PHE A 81 -28.55 -1.57 1.76
C PHE A 81 -28.10 -0.88 0.46
N ARG A 82 -28.29 0.44 0.39
CA ARG A 82 -27.87 1.27 -0.74
C ARG A 82 -27.07 2.47 -0.28
N LYS A 83 -26.24 3.00 -1.19
CA LYS A 83 -25.46 4.22 -0.98
C LYS A 83 -26.39 5.36 -0.54
N GLY A 84 -26.14 5.91 0.64
CA GLY A 84 -26.90 7.03 1.20
C GLY A 84 -27.99 6.61 2.19
N ASP A 85 -28.24 5.32 2.37
CA ASP A 85 -29.09 4.82 3.45
C ASP A 85 -28.44 5.09 4.82
N SER A 86 -29.27 5.23 5.85
CA SER A 86 -28.81 5.35 7.23
C SER A 86 -28.15 4.04 7.71
N ASP A 87 -27.21 4.17 8.64
CA ASP A 87 -26.62 3.00 9.31
C ASP A 87 -27.69 2.05 9.85
N PRO A 88 -27.52 0.72 9.68
CA PRO A 88 -28.37 -0.26 10.33
C PRO A 88 -28.43 -0.04 11.85
N THR A 89 -29.64 -0.08 12.40
CA THR A 89 -29.88 0.04 13.85
C THR A 89 -29.76 -1.30 14.59
N GLU A 90 -29.81 -2.40 13.85
CA GLU A 90 -29.67 -3.75 14.38
C GLU A 90 -28.33 -4.34 13.94
N MET A 91 -27.80 -5.26 14.75
CA MET A 91 -26.63 -6.05 14.42
C MET A 91 -26.88 -6.86 13.13
N LEU A 92 -25.82 -7.03 12.34
CA LEU A 92 -25.87 -7.93 11.18
C LEU A 92 -26.12 -9.38 11.62
N ARG A 93 -26.74 -10.17 10.75
CA ARG A 93 -27.12 -11.56 11.01
C ARG A 93 -26.59 -12.49 9.92
N SER A 94 -25.97 -13.60 10.30
CA SER A 94 -25.31 -14.53 9.38
C SER A 94 -26.23 -15.08 8.29
N THR A 95 -27.52 -15.21 8.58
CA THR A 95 -28.51 -15.87 7.71
C THR A 95 -29.07 -14.98 6.62
N ILE A 96 -29.06 -13.66 6.82
CA ILE A 96 -29.71 -12.71 5.90
C ILE A 96 -28.75 -11.68 5.33
N ASP A 97 -27.69 -11.34 6.06
CA ASP A 97 -26.78 -10.27 5.68
C ASP A 97 -25.57 -10.79 4.89
N THR A 98 -24.91 -9.87 4.21
CA THR A 98 -23.78 -10.19 3.33
C THR A 98 -22.48 -10.07 4.09
N PHE A 99 -21.69 -11.15 4.05
CA PHE A 99 -20.32 -11.18 4.56
C PHE A 99 -19.38 -11.65 3.46
N ILE A 100 -18.35 -10.86 3.18
CA ILE A 100 -17.36 -11.15 2.14
C ILE A 100 -15.96 -10.98 2.74
N PRO A 101 -15.21 -12.06 2.98
CA PRO A 101 -13.84 -11.94 3.44
C PRO A 101 -13.00 -11.38 2.30
N THR A 102 -12.43 -10.19 2.48
CA THR A 102 -11.73 -9.50 1.40
C THR A 102 -10.29 -9.98 1.35
N ARG A 103 -9.53 -9.76 2.43
CA ARG A 103 -8.11 -10.09 2.52
C ARG A 103 -7.71 -10.51 3.92
N SER A 104 -6.64 -11.30 4.01
CA SER A 104 -5.88 -11.36 5.26
C SER A 104 -4.80 -10.28 5.29
N ALA A 105 -4.43 -9.87 6.49
CA ALA A 105 -3.41 -8.88 6.76
C ALA A 105 -2.64 -9.25 8.04
N ARG A 106 -1.68 -8.40 8.41
CA ARG A 106 -1.01 -8.45 9.71
C ARG A 106 -0.97 -7.07 10.33
N ILE A 107 -1.30 -6.98 11.62
CA ILE A 107 -0.95 -5.80 12.41
C ILE A 107 0.56 -5.78 12.58
N VAL A 108 1.19 -4.70 12.13
CA VAL A 108 2.65 -4.51 12.20
C VAL A 108 3.06 -3.34 13.11
N SER A 109 2.10 -2.52 13.53
CA SER A 109 2.28 -1.42 14.48
C SER A 109 0.93 -1.09 15.10
N VAL A 110 0.90 -0.87 16.41
CA VAL A 110 -0.29 -0.41 17.16
C VAL A 110 0.13 0.71 18.09
N SER A 111 -0.74 1.70 18.22
CA SER A 111 -0.67 2.72 19.27
C SER A 111 -2.07 2.97 19.82
N SER A 112 -2.14 3.45 21.06
CA SER A 112 -3.40 3.86 21.68
C SER A 112 -3.31 5.33 22.06
N ALA A 113 -4.29 6.11 21.65
CA ALA A 113 -4.45 7.51 22.02
C ALA A 113 -5.60 7.63 23.02
N ARG A 114 -5.37 8.33 24.14
CA ARG A 114 -6.40 8.50 25.18
C ARG A 114 -7.55 9.38 24.69
N GLY A 115 -8.77 8.89 24.88
CA GLY A 115 -9.98 9.68 24.68
C GLY A 115 -10.33 10.53 25.90
N ALA A 116 -11.45 11.25 25.80
CA ALA A 116 -12.04 11.93 26.95
C ALA A 116 -12.46 10.94 28.06
N GLU A 117 -12.81 9.71 27.66
CA GLU A 117 -13.19 8.59 28.51
C GLU A 117 -12.50 7.31 27.99
N PRO A 118 -12.26 6.28 28.83
CA PRO A 118 -11.57 5.06 28.38
C PRO A 118 -12.21 4.37 27.17
N GLN A 119 -13.54 4.40 27.06
CA GLN A 119 -14.28 3.82 25.92
C GLN A 119 -14.12 4.61 24.61
N ARG A 120 -13.58 5.83 24.71
CA ARG A 120 -13.25 6.73 23.59
C ARG A 120 -11.75 6.73 23.28
N ASP A 121 -10.96 5.89 23.95
CA ASP A 121 -9.58 5.64 23.53
C ASP A 121 -9.59 5.16 22.07
N VAL A 122 -8.64 5.64 21.27
CA VAL A 122 -8.54 5.30 19.85
C VAL A 122 -7.34 4.39 19.65
N PHE A 123 -7.59 3.18 19.16
CA PHE A 123 -6.55 2.32 18.64
C PHE A 123 -6.22 2.75 17.22
N LYS A 124 -4.94 3.05 16.98
CA LYS A 124 -4.41 3.31 15.64
C LYS A 124 -3.44 2.21 15.28
N PHE A 125 -3.74 1.44 14.23
CA PHE A 125 -2.93 0.31 13.84
C PHE A 125 -2.70 0.21 12.33
N HIS A 126 -1.57 -0.38 11.98
CA HIS A 126 -1.12 -0.54 10.60
C HIS A 126 -1.31 -1.99 10.15
N LEU A 127 -2.09 -2.19 9.10
CA LEU A 127 -2.34 -3.48 8.50
C LEU A 127 -1.46 -3.68 7.26
N GLU A 128 -0.48 -4.57 7.36
CA GLU A 128 0.26 -5.10 6.21
C GLU A 128 -0.61 -6.13 5.48
N LEU A 129 -1.07 -5.78 4.27
CA LEU A 129 -1.93 -6.64 3.46
C LEU A 129 -1.19 -7.89 2.96
N ARG A 130 -1.86 -9.04 2.99
CA ARG A 130 -1.35 -10.32 2.49
C ARG A 130 -2.16 -10.77 1.27
N GLY A 131 -2.69 -12.00 1.31
CA GLY A 131 -3.52 -12.62 0.27
C GLY A 131 -5.00 -12.35 0.40
N PHE A 132 -5.71 -12.77 -0.63
CA PHE A 132 -7.17 -12.81 -0.69
C PHE A 132 -7.68 -14.14 -0.16
N ILE A 133 -8.83 -14.11 0.51
CA ILE A 133 -9.49 -15.27 1.09
C ILE A 133 -10.53 -15.81 0.12
N ASP A 134 -10.79 -17.11 0.16
CA ASP A 134 -11.89 -17.68 -0.61
C ASP A 134 -13.24 -17.23 0.00
N PRO A 135 -14.05 -16.43 -0.72
CA PRO A 135 -15.31 -15.92 -0.18
C PRO A 135 -16.40 -16.97 -0.01
N ARG A 136 -16.14 -18.22 -0.44
CA ARG A 136 -17.06 -19.36 -0.28
C ARG A 136 -16.58 -20.38 0.75
N SER A 137 -15.48 -20.11 1.46
CA SER A 137 -14.95 -21.02 2.47
C SER A 137 -15.96 -21.31 3.58
N ASP A 138 -16.16 -22.59 3.93
CA ASP A 138 -17.02 -23.00 5.04
C ASP A 138 -16.52 -22.45 6.38
N ALA A 139 -15.21 -22.24 6.53
CA ALA A 139 -14.63 -21.63 7.72
C ALA A 139 -15.13 -20.19 7.94
N VAL A 140 -15.42 -19.46 6.86
CA VAL A 140 -15.96 -18.10 6.94
C VAL A 140 -17.41 -18.13 7.41
N GLN A 141 -18.20 -19.10 6.94
CA GLN A 141 -19.58 -19.27 7.39
C GLN A 141 -19.65 -19.65 8.87
N ALA A 142 -18.80 -20.59 9.29
CA ALA A 142 -18.67 -20.98 10.70
C ALA A 142 -18.24 -19.80 11.58
N LEU A 143 -17.25 -19.01 11.13
CA LEU A 143 -16.81 -17.80 11.82
C LEU A 143 -17.94 -16.80 12.03
N VAL A 144 -18.67 -16.44 10.96
CA VAL A 144 -19.75 -15.45 11.05
C VAL A 144 -20.87 -15.94 11.97
N ALA A 145 -21.23 -17.22 11.91
CA ALA A 145 -22.23 -17.81 12.79
C ALA A 145 -21.80 -17.78 14.28
N ALA A 146 -20.52 -18.07 14.57
CA ALA A 146 -19.99 -18.01 15.93
C ALA A 146 -19.94 -16.57 16.46
N LEU A 147 -19.49 -15.61 15.64
CA LEU A 147 -19.48 -14.19 16.01
C LEU A 147 -20.90 -13.64 16.24
N GLU A 148 -21.91 -14.11 15.50
CA GLU A 148 -23.31 -13.75 15.76
C GLU A 148 -23.75 -14.23 17.15
N GLN A 149 -23.43 -15.47 17.53
CA GLN A 149 -23.79 -16.03 18.84
C GLN A 149 -23.14 -15.27 20.00
N GLU A 150 -21.94 -14.73 19.78
CA GLU A 150 -21.21 -13.90 20.75
C GLU A 150 -21.63 -12.42 20.74
N ASN A 151 -22.58 -12.02 19.88
CA ASN A 151 -22.95 -10.62 19.63
C ASN A 151 -21.75 -9.74 19.22
N ALA A 152 -20.85 -10.29 18.41
CA ALA A 152 -19.60 -9.68 17.98
C ALA A 152 -19.60 -9.26 16.50
N LEU A 153 -20.79 -9.22 15.86
CA LEU A 153 -20.96 -8.70 14.49
C LEU A 153 -21.20 -7.18 14.49
N PRO A 154 -20.95 -6.48 13.36
CA PRO A 154 -21.16 -5.03 13.27
C PRO A 154 -22.61 -4.59 13.46
N PHE A 155 -22.74 -3.30 13.84
CA PHE A 155 -23.98 -2.64 14.21
C PHE A 155 -24.66 -3.25 15.44
N GLY A 156 -25.81 -2.70 15.82
CA GLY A 156 -26.55 -3.08 17.01
C GLY A 156 -26.71 -1.92 18.01
N ASP A 157 -27.07 -2.26 19.24
CA ASP A 157 -27.22 -1.28 20.30
C ASP A 157 -25.87 -0.63 20.63
N ARG A 158 -25.77 0.68 20.36
CA ARG A 158 -24.57 1.49 20.62
C ARG A 158 -24.08 1.45 22.07
N ALA A 159 -24.93 1.08 23.02
CA ALA A 159 -24.59 0.97 24.43
C ALA A 159 -24.10 -0.43 24.82
N THR A 160 -24.47 -1.49 24.10
CA THR A 160 -24.25 -2.88 24.55
C THR A 160 -23.69 -3.83 23.49
N GLN A 161 -23.90 -3.56 22.20
CA GLN A 161 -23.59 -4.46 21.08
C GLN A 161 -23.27 -3.63 19.83
N PHE A 162 -22.04 -3.11 19.74
CA PHE A 162 -21.63 -2.26 18.61
C PHE A 162 -20.13 -2.41 18.35
N SER A 163 -19.72 -3.51 17.68
CA SER A 163 -18.29 -3.84 17.49
C SER A 163 -17.93 -4.10 16.02
N TRP A 164 -16.80 -3.53 15.60
CA TRP A 164 -16.19 -3.66 14.27
C TRP A 164 -14.92 -4.51 14.30
N ILE A 165 -14.39 -4.78 15.50
CA ILE A 165 -13.23 -5.65 15.68
C ILE A 165 -13.55 -6.73 16.70
N ALA A 166 -13.31 -7.98 16.32
CA ALA A 166 -13.49 -9.16 17.16
C ALA A 166 -12.27 -10.09 17.06
N THR A 167 -12.17 -11.05 17.97
CA THR A 167 -11.22 -12.17 17.90
C THR A 167 -11.87 -13.38 17.26
N LEU A 168 -11.09 -14.23 16.59
CA LEU A 168 -11.52 -15.57 16.21
C LEU A 168 -11.95 -16.34 17.47
N PRO A 169 -13.19 -16.87 17.53
CA PRO A 169 -13.64 -17.71 18.64
C PRO A 169 -12.72 -18.90 18.87
N GLU A 170 -12.51 -19.27 20.14
CA GLU A 170 -11.53 -20.28 20.55
C GLU A 170 -11.83 -21.68 19.98
N ASP A 171 -13.10 -22.03 19.88
CA ASP A 171 -13.59 -23.28 19.28
C ASP A 171 -13.28 -23.38 17.78
N LEU A 172 -13.05 -22.25 17.11
CA LEU A 172 -12.67 -22.15 15.70
C LEU A 172 -11.16 -21.96 15.49
N ALA A 173 -10.32 -22.00 16.54
CA ALA A 173 -8.88 -21.79 16.44
C ALA A 173 -8.20 -22.72 15.41
N ALA A 174 -8.67 -23.98 15.31
CA ALA A 174 -8.17 -24.94 14.34
C ALA A 174 -8.43 -24.56 12.87
N THR A 175 -9.41 -23.68 12.62
CA THR A 175 -9.77 -23.21 11.27
C THR A 175 -8.97 -21.99 10.82
N ARG A 176 -8.13 -21.41 11.68
CA ARG A 176 -7.34 -20.19 11.41
C ARG A 176 -6.61 -20.23 10.07
N ASN A 177 -6.00 -21.35 9.72
CA ASN A 177 -5.23 -21.48 8.47
C ASN A 177 -6.10 -21.33 7.21
N ALA A 178 -7.41 -21.59 7.30
CA ALA A 178 -8.35 -21.36 6.19
C ALA A 178 -8.79 -19.89 6.08
N LEU A 179 -8.55 -19.08 7.12
CA LEU A 179 -8.91 -17.66 7.22
C LEU A 179 -7.72 -16.73 6.97
N VAL A 180 -6.55 -17.29 6.66
CA VAL A 180 -5.30 -16.56 6.40
C VAL A 180 -4.69 -17.03 5.08
N SER A 181 -4.30 -16.11 4.21
CA SER A 181 -3.80 -16.43 2.87
C SER A 181 -2.67 -15.49 2.46
N ASP A 182 -1.71 -16.00 1.70
CA ASP A 182 -0.74 -15.16 0.96
C ASP A 182 -1.06 -15.11 -0.54
N SER A 183 -2.00 -15.93 -1.01
CA SER A 183 -2.33 -16.04 -2.44
C SER A 183 -3.03 -14.79 -2.95
N GLN A 184 -2.62 -14.35 -4.14
CA GLN A 184 -3.26 -13.25 -4.85
C GLN A 184 -4.35 -13.75 -5.82
N ASP A 185 -4.57 -15.05 -5.95
CA ASP A 185 -5.36 -15.63 -7.03
C ASP A 185 -6.87 -15.52 -6.80
N ARG A 186 -7.29 -15.37 -5.54
CA ARG A 186 -8.71 -15.27 -5.15
C ARG A 186 -9.34 -13.89 -5.34
N TRP A 187 -8.58 -12.91 -5.82
CA TRP A 187 -9.06 -11.53 -5.97
C TRP A 187 -10.31 -11.40 -6.86
N ALA A 188 -10.32 -12.05 -8.02
CA ALA A 188 -11.49 -12.03 -8.91
C ALA A 188 -12.71 -12.67 -8.22
N ALA A 189 -12.54 -13.82 -7.56
CA ALA A 189 -13.62 -14.48 -6.83
C ALA A 189 -14.21 -13.60 -5.71
N VAL A 190 -13.37 -12.82 -5.01
CA VAL A 190 -13.82 -11.85 -4.01
C VAL A 190 -14.70 -10.77 -4.65
N ILE A 191 -14.29 -10.23 -5.81
CA ILE A 191 -15.06 -9.21 -6.53
C ILE A 191 -16.37 -9.77 -7.08
N ASP A 192 -16.34 -10.95 -7.71
CA ASP A 192 -17.54 -11.66 -8.15
C ASP A 192 -18.55 -11.82 -7.00
N ARG A 193 -18.06 -12.04 -5.78
CA ARG A 193 -18.93 -12.16 -4.61
C ARG A 193 -19.71 -10.89 -4.29
N PHE A 194 -19.12 -9.71 -4.47
CA PHE A 194 -19.82 -8.43 -4.25
C PHE A 194 -21.02 -8.28 -5.20
N HIS A 195 -20.89 -8.76 -6.43
CA HIS A 195 -21.97 -8.76 -7.42
C HIS A 195 -23.01 -9.84 -7.16
N GLU A 196 -22.59 -11.08 -6.89
CA GLU A 196 -23.51 -12.19 -6.58
C GLU A 196 -24.44 -11.91 -5.40
N ARG A 197 -23.98 -11.08 -4.46
CA ARG A 197 -24.72 -10.71 -3.25
C ARG A 197 -25.48 -9.39 -3.39
N ASP A 198 -25.46 -8.76 -4.57
CA ASP A 198 -26.13 -7.49 -4.86
C ASP A 198 -25.78 -6.41 -3.81
N THR A 199 -24.47 -6.28 -3.52
CA THR A 199 -24.00 -5.28 -2.57
C THR A 199 -24.03 -3.89 -3.19
N GLN A 200 -23.85 -2.83 -2.39
CA GLN A 200 -23.72 -1.47 -2.92
C GLN A 200 -22.53 -1.27 -3.90
N PHE A 201 -21.60 -2.23 -3.96
CA PHE A 201 -20.45 -2.22 -4.86
C PHE A 201 -20.66 -3.07 -6.13
N SER A 202 -21.83 -3.69 -6.31
CA SER A 202 -22.13 -4.60 -7.42
C SER A 202 -21.93 -3.98 -8.80
N ASP A 203 -22.05 -2.65 -8.90
CA ASP A 203 -21.92 -1.85 -10.11
C ASP A 203 -20.58 -1.12 -10.26
N ASP A 204 -19.65 -1.28 -9.31
CA ASP A 204 -18.40 -0.55 -9.30
C ASP A 204 -17.31 -1.16 -10.21
N VAL A 205 -16.30 -0.34 -10.50
CA VAL A 205 -15.11 -0.75 -11.26
C VAL A 205 -13.99 -1.16 -10.32
N PHE A 206 -13.52 -2.40 -10.49
CA PHE A 206 -12.42 -2.96 -9.71
C PHE A 206 -11.15 -3.13 -10.53
N TRP A 207 -10.06 -2.63 -9.98
CA TRP A 207 -8.71 -2.93 -10.44
C TRP A 207 -7.75 -3.02 -9.27
N ARG A 208 -6.63 -3.71 -9.45
CA ARG A 208 -5.57 -3.81 -8.45
C ARG A 208 -4.19 -3.63 -9.05
N VAL A 209 -3.26 -3.17 -8.24
CA VAL A 209 -1.84 -3.20 -8.55
C VAL A 209 -1.34 -4.63 -8.41
N ARG A 210 -1.02 -5.26 -9.54
CA ARG A 210 -0.48 -6.61 -9.60
C ARG A 210 1.01 -6.63 -9.28
N SER A 211 1.77 -5.68 -9.84
CA SER A 211 3.20 -5.61 -9.62
C SER A 211 3.78 -4.24 -9.99
N VAL A 212 4.93 -3.93 -9.39
CA VAL A 212 5.81 -2.85 -9.82
C VAL A 212 7.12 -3.47 -10.25
N ARG A 213 7.59 -3.17 -11.47
CA ARG A 213 8.82 -3.75 -12.02
C ARG A 213 9.79 -2.71 -12.52
N ARG A 214 11.08 -2.99 -12.43
CA ARG A 214 12.13 -2.25 -13.11
C ARG A 214 12.18 -2.68 -14.57
N ILE A 215 12.21 -1.72 -15.48
CA ILE A 215 12.46 -1.96 -16.90
C ILE A 215 13.95 -1.74 -17.16
N ALA A 216 14.66 -2.83 -17.43
CA ALA A 216 16.05 -2.79 -17.87
C ALA A 216 16.16 -2.69 -19.40
N ALA A 217 17.36 -2.37 -19.90
CA ALA A 217 17.62 -2.33 -21.34
C ALA A 217 17.52 -3.73 -21.98
N ARG A 218 17.83 -4.78 -21.21
CA ARG A 218 17.65 -6.18 -21.59
C ARG A 218 16.50 -6.77 -20.78
N SER A 219 15.57 -7.44 -21.47
CA SER A 219 14.36 -7.98 -20.82
C SER A 219 14.65 -9.04 -19.75
N SER A 220 15.79 -9.74 -19.84
CA SER A 220 16.23 -10.74 -18.85
C SER A 220 16.47 -10.14 -17.46
N ASP A 221 16.69 -8.83 -17.38
CA ASP A 221 17.10 -8.14 -16.15
C ASP A 221 15.93 -7.35 -15.54
N ASN A 222 14.71 -7.56 -16.04
CA ASN A 222 13.51 -6.98 -15.45
C ASN A 222 13.24 -7.65 -14.10
N ASP A 223 13.17 -6.84 -13.05
CA ASP A 223 13.00 -7.32 -11.69
C ASP A 223 11.67 -6.80 -11.11
N THR A 224 10.91 -7.68 -10.46
CA THR A 224 9.68 -7.30 -9.76
C THR A 224 10.04 -6.81 -8.38
N LEU A 225 9.71 -5.56 -8.11
CA LEU A 225 10.03 -4.91 -6.85
C LEU A 225 9.04 -5.36 -5.77
N SER A 226 9.56 -5.61 -4.57
CA SER A 226 8.77 -5.84 -3.37
C SER A 226 8.81 -4.62 -2.45
N LEU A 227 7.71 -4.39 -1.74
CA LEU A 227 7.62 -3.38 -0.70
C LEU A 227 8.54 -3.72 0.47
N ARG A 228 9.27 -2.73 0.98
CA ARG A 228 10.18 -2.90 2.11
C ARG A 228 9.93 -1.86 3.17
N SER A 229 9.94 -2.26 4.43
CA SER A 229 9.84 -1.33 5.56
C SER A 229 10.90 -0.24 5.47
N ARG A 230 10.48 0.99 5.67
CA ARG A 230 11.37 2.14 5.71
C ARG A 230 12.24 2.01 6.96
N ARG A 231 13.52 2.38 6.82
CA ARG A 231 14.48 2.30 7.94
C ARG A 231 14.15 3.27 9.08
N THR A 232 13.39 4.31 8.78
CA THR A 232 12.96 5.34 9.74
C THR A 232 11.60 5.02 10.34
N ASN A 233 11.02 3.85 10.07
CA ASN A 233 9.77 3.46 10.74
C ASN A 233 10.00 3.40 12.24
N ILE A 234 9.12 4.04 12.99
CA ILE A 234 9.07 3.94 14.44
C ILE A 234 7.88 3.04 14.77
N VAL A 235 8.13 1.86 15.34
CA VAL A 235 7.05 0.96 15.78
C VAL A 235 6.30 1.62 16.93
N GLY A 236 4.97 1.62 16.86
CA GLY A 236 4.10 2.33 17.81
C GLY A 236 3.92 3.82 17.53
N ASP A 237 4.56 4.36 16.49
CA ASP A 237 4.20 5.66 15.92
C ASP A 237 3.33 5.43 14.67
N PRO A 238 2.04 5.74 14.73
CA PRO A 238 1.14 5.49 13.62
C PRO A 238 1.42 6.41 12.42
N ASP A 239 2.05 7.56 12.61
CA ASP A 239 2.29 8.48 11.50
C ASP A 239 3.62 8.16 10.77
N ALA A 240 4.45 7.29 11.35
CA ALA A 240 5.80 7.00 10.86
C ALA A 240 5.97 5.63 10.17
N PHE A 241 4.94 4.77 10.12
CA PHE A 241 5.11 3.41 9.58
C PHE A 241 4.77 3.31 8.08
N GLN A 242 5.79 3.24 7.23
CA GLN A 242 5.62 3.11 5.78
C GLN A 242 6.45 1.95 5.20
N ARG A 243 5.98 1.38 4.10
CA ARG A 243 6.75 0.46 3.26
C ARG A 243 6.88 1.04 1.88
N ASP A 244 8.06 0.98 1.30
CA ASP A 244 8.36 1.66 0.05
C ASP A 244 8.90 0.69 -1.01
N TYR A 245 8.56 0.95 -2.27
CA TYR A 245 9.29 0.38 -3.39
C TYR A 245 10.64 1.10 -3.52
N ARG A 246 11.73 0.34 -3.44
CA ARG A 246 13.07 0.91 -3.62
C ARG A 246 13.36 1.10 -5.10
N ILE A 247 13.45 2.36 -5.51
CA ILE A 247 13.74 2.75 -6.88
C ILE A 247 14.97 3.66 -6.93
N ALA A 248 15.54 3.81 -8.11
CA ALA A 248 16.77 4.56 -8.33
C ALA A 248 16.52 5.67 -9.35
N GLU A 249 17.24 6.78 -9.17
CA GLU A 249 17.28 7.85 -10.17
C GLU A 249 17.72 7.32 -11.54
N LEU A 250 17.19 7.93 -12.61
CA LEU A 250 17.37 7.51 -14.01
C LEU A 250 16.79 6.12 -14.33
N GLY A 251 16.19 5.44 -13.35
CA GLY A 251 15.50 4.19 -13.57
C GLY A 251 14.20 4.37 -14.36
N LYS A 252 13.86 3.35 -15.15
CA LYS A 252 12.57 3.19 -15.81
C LYS A 252 11.81 2.08 -15.10
N TYR A 253 10.54 2.31 -14.83
CA TYR A 253 9.71 1.42 -14.06
C TYR A 253 8.34 1.27 -14.70
N GLU A 254 7.65 0.22 -14.32
CA GLU A 254 6.30 -0.05 -14.78
C GLU A 254 5.43 -0.55 -13.63
N VAL A 255 4.22 0.00 -13.54
CA VAL A 255 3.16 -0.53 -12.69
C VAL A 255 2.21 -1.34 -13.55
N SER A 256 2.02 -2.61 -13.21
CA SER A 256 1.01 -3.47 -13.84
C SER A 256 -0.26 -3.46 -13.00
N ILE A 257 -1.36 -3.11 -13.63
CA ILE A 257 -2.70 -3.12 -13.07
C ILE A 257 -3.46 -4.30 -13.68
N GLN A 258 -4.16 -5.06 -12.85
CA GLN A 258 -5.13 -6.05 -13.28
C GLN A 258 -6.52 -5.49 -13.03
N THR A 259 -7.41 -5.59 -14.00
CA THR A 259 -8.80 -5.13 -13.91
C THR A 259 -9.72 -6.34 -13.92
N HIS A 260 -10.86 -6.25 -13.23
CA HIS A 260 -11.86 -7.29 -13.25
C HIS A 260 -13.25 -6.65 -13.20
N THR A 261 -14.19 -7.22 -13.96
CA THR A 261 -15.56 -6.73 -14.04
C THR A 261 -16.48 -7.86 -13.60
N PRO A 262 -17.18 -7.72 -12.46
CA PRO A 262 -18.00 -8.81 -11.99
C PRO A 262 -19.22 -9.06 -12.91
N GLY A 263 -19.42 -10.32 -13.29
CA GLY A 263 -20.59 -10.76 -14.05
C GLY A 263 -20.57 -10.48 -15.57
N PRO A 264 -21.39 -11.20 -16.36
CA PRO A 264 -21.35 -11.16 -17.83
C PRO A 264 -22.05 -9.95 -18.48
N THR A 265 -22.83 -9.17 -17.72
CA THR A 265 -23.73 -8.13 -18.24
C THR A 265 -23.38 -6.72 -17.80
N GLN A 266 -22.37 -6.55 -16.93
CA GLN A 266 -22.07 -5.26 -16.34
C GLN A 266 -21.46 -4.30 -17.38
N ARG A 267 -21.99 -3.09 -17.42
CA ARG A 267 -21.50 -2.01 -18.28
C ARG A 267 -20.30 -1.38 -17.59
N PHE A 268 -19.10 -1.83 -17.98
CA PHE A 268 -17.88 -1.09 -17.68
C PHE A 268 -18.08 0.37 -18.11
N PRO A 269 -17.93 1.39 -17.22
CA PRO A 269 -18.22 2.76 -17.57
C PRO A 269 -17.37 3.15 -18.79
N ALA A 270 -18.06 3.49 -19.89
CA ALA A 270 -17.38 3.76 -21.14
C ALA A 270 -16.41 4.92 -20.95
N GLY A 271 -15.13 4.70 -21.30
CA GLY A 271 -14.08 5.70 -21.14
C GLY A 271 -13.51 5.85 -19.72
N ALA A 272 -13.83 4.96 -18.77
CA ALA A 272 -13.14 4.97 -17.48
C ALA A 272 -11.64 4.71 -17.64
N THR A 273 -10.84 5.46 -16.88
CA THR A 273 -9.39 5.38 -16.90
C THR A 273 -8.82 5.22 -15.49
N VAL A 274 -7.57 4.78 -15.39
CA VAL A 274 -6.76 4.97 -14.19
C VAL A 274 -5.85 6.16 -14.42
N ALA A 275 -6.04 7.20 -13.61
CA ALA A 275 -5.12 8.31 -13.52
C ALA A 275 -3.99 7.95 -12.56
N PHE A 276 -2.79 8.42 -12.91
CA PHE A 276 -1.60 8.32 -12.10
C PHE A 276 -1.20 9.74 -11.75
N THR A 277 -1.22 10.07 -10.47
CA THR A 277 -0.99 11.42 -9.97
C THR A 277 0.18 11.37 -8.98
N PRO A 278 1.35 11.98 -9.28
CA PRO A 278 2.42 12.11 -8.30
C PRO A 278 1.94 13.00 -7.16
N VAL A 279 2.08 12.55 -5.94
CA VAL A 279 1.74 13.30 -4.72
C VAL A 279 2.94 13.29 -3.78
N GLU A 280 3.12 14.35 -2.99
CA GLU A 280 4.31 14.53 -2.13
C GLU A 280 5.63 14.42 -2.93
N ASP A 281 5.61 14.89 -4.20
CA ASP A 281 6.74 14.87 -5.12
C ASP A 281 7.20 16.29 -5.46
N GLU A 282 7.66 17.03 -4.45
CA GLU A 282 8.04 18.45 -4.57
C GLU A 282 9.12 18.69 -5.65
N ASP A 283 10.00 17.71 -5.86
CA ASP A 283 11.08 17.78 -6.86
C ASP A 283 10.63 17.33 -8.27
N GLY A 284 9.39 16.85 -8.42
CA GLY A 284 8.92 16.22 -9.66
C GLY A 284 9.78 15.02 -10.06
N SER A 285 10.19 14.23 -9.08
CA SER A 285 11.01 13.01 -9.20
C SER A 285 10.37 11.98 -10.12
N ILE A 286 9.05 11.82 -10.09
CA ILE A 286 8.33 10.83 -10.87
C ILE A 286 7.83 11.50 -12.15
N LYS A 287 8.34 11.05 -13.30
CA LYS A 287 7.88 11.49 -14.62
C LYS A 287 7.02 10.40 -15.25
N LEU A 288 5.74 10.69 -15.36
CA LEU A 288 4.74 9.79 -15.92
C LEU A 288 4.66 9.89 -17.44
N SER A 289 4.11 8.84 -18.05
CA SER A 289 3.70 8.90 -19.45
C SER A 289 2.40 9.72 -19.55
N PRO A 290 2.25 10.61 -20.55
CA PRO A 290 1.22 11.65 -20.55
C PRO A 290 -0.23 11.16 -20.72
N ALA A 291 -0.47 9.89 -21.04
CA ALA A 291 -1.81 9.37 -21.28
C ALA A 291 -2.31 8.54 -20.09
N PRO A 292 -3.52 8.83 -19.55
CA PRO A 292 -4.16 7.95 -18.58
C PRO A 292 -4.45 6.59 -19.20
N SER A 293 -4.52 5.58 -18.35
CA SER A 293 -4.64 4.19 -18.79
C SER A 293 -6.11 3.82 -18.95
N VAL A 294 -6.57 3.64 -20.20
CA VAL A 294 -7.95 3.19 -20.46
C VAL A 294 -8.14 1.82 -19.87
N LEU A 295 -9.12 1.71 -18.98
CA LEU A 295 -9.47 0.44 -18.36
C LEU A 295 -10.27 -0.40 -19.36
N ARG A 296 -10.03 -1.70 -19.36
CA ARG A 296 -10.75 -2.69 -20.17
C ARG A 296 -11.16 -3.85 -19.27
N PRO A 297 -12.34 -4.46 -19.45
CA PRO A 297 -12.71 -5.66 -18.71
C PRO A 297 -11.66 -6.76 -18.84
N GLU A 298 -11.35 -7.46 -17.74
CA GLU A 298 -10.35 -8.55 -17.67
C GLU A 298 -8.96 -8.20 -18.24
N GLY A 299 -8.63 -6.91 -18.31
CA GLY A 299 -7.38 -6.40 -18.83
C GLY A 299 -6.21 -6.49 -17.85
N ASN A 300 -5.01 -6.52 -18.43
CA ASN A 300 -3.79 -6.12 -17.73
C ASN A 300 -3.28 -4.83 -18.39
N VAL A 301 -3.13 -3.77 -17.60
CA VAL A 301 -2.67 -2.48 -18.09
C VAL A 301 -1.33 -2.14 -17.45
N ALA A 302 -0.37 -1.76 -18.27
CA ALA A 302 0.97 -1.42 -17.85
C ALA A 302 1.21 0.09 -18.00
N HIS A 303 1.52 0.77 -16.89
CA HIS A 303 1.84 2.18 -16.90
C HIS A 303 3.32 2.40 -16.59
N ARG A 304 4.03 3.06 -17.52
CA ARG A 304 5.47 3.30 -17.41
C ARG A 304 5.75 4.68 -16.85
N PHE A 305 6.73 4.74 -15.96
CA PHE A 305 7.25 5.98 -15.40
C PHE A 305 8.76 5.96 -15.32
N THR A 306 9.36 7.15 -15.24
CA THR A 306 10.80 7.33 -15.11
C THR A 306 11.11 8.19 -13.89
N VAL A 307 12.31 8.03 -13.34
CA VAL A 307 12.73 8.76 -12.15
C VAL A 307 13.75 9.83 -12.54
N ALA A 308 13.39 11.09 -12.34
CA ALA A 308 14.25 12.24 -12.56
C ALA A 308 15.35 12.34 -11.50
N THR A 309 16.47 12.95 -11.91
CA THR A 309 17.61 13.27 -11.05
C THR A 309 17.30 14.46 -10.16
N SER A 310 17.74 14.44 -8.90
CA SER A 310 17.76 15.63 -8.05
C SER A 310 19.18 16.00 -7.61
N GLY A 311 19.37 17.24 -7.14
CA GLY A 311 20.62 17.67 -6.51
C GLY A 311 20.80 17.13 -5.08
N SER A 312 19.71 16.79 -4.39
CA SER A 312 19.73 16.36 -2.99
C SER A 312 20.36 14.98 -2.82
N PRO A 313 21.33 14.78 -1.92
CA PRO A 313 21.91 13.46 -1.62
C PRO A 313 20.98 12.56 -0.81
N ALA A 314 19.92 13.11 -0.20
CA ALA A 314 19.01 12.36 0.65
C ALA A 314 18.12 11.40 -0.16
N THR A 315 17.69 10.32 0.48
CA THR A 315 16.62 9.47 -0.09
C THR A 315 15.32 10.26 -0.07
N ARG A 316 14.63 10.29 -1.22
CA ARG A 316 13.33 10.97 -1.36
C ARG A 316 12.20 9.95 -1.28
N TYR A 317 11.04 10.39 -0.80
CA TYR A 317 9.90 9.52 -0.55
C TYR A 317 8.62 9.94 -1.31
N PRO A 318 8.67 10.09 -2.65
CA PRO A 318 7.49 10.49 -3.39
C PRO A 318 6.43 9.38 -3.37
N ARG A 319 5.17 9.80 -3.52
CA ARG A 319 4.02 8.92 -3.62
C ARG A 319 3.37 9.06 -4.99
N MET A 320 2.65 8.03 -5.39
CA MET A 320 1.86 8.03 -6.62
C MET A 320 0.47 7.53 -6.28
N LEU A 321 -0.52 8.41 -6.40
CA LEU A 321 -1.92 8.08 -6.29
C LEU A 321 -2.39 7.50 -7.62
N LEU A 322 -3.04 6.35 -7.55
CA LEU A 322 -3.74 5.69 -8.64
C LEU A 322 -5.23 5.76 -8.32
N GLU A 323 -6.01 6.32 -9.23
CA GLU A 323 -7.42 6.60 -9.00
C GLU A 323 -8.26 6.32 -10.25
N THR A 324 -9.42 5.70 -10.04
CA THR A 324 -10.41 5.50 -11.09
C THR A 324 -11.01 6.84 -11.50
N GLN A 325 -11.05 7.14 -12.78
CA GLN A 325 -11.67 8.36 -13.31
C GLN A 325 -12.65 8.00 -14.45
N PRO A 326 -13.96 7.93 -14.16
CA PRO A 326 -15.00 7.87 -15.19
C PRO A 326 -15.29 9.26 -15.77
N PRO A 327 -15.71 9.36 -17.03
CA PRO A 327 -16.26 10.60 -17.57
C PRO A 327 -17.50 11.04 -16.78
N ASN A 328 -17.61 12.33 -16.48
CA ASN A 328 -18.79 12.95 -15.86
C ASN A 328 -19.21 12.32 -14.51
N TRP A 329 -18.26 11.96 -13.65
CA TRP A 329 -18.57 11.46 -12.31
C TRP A 329 -19.03 12.59 -11.38
N GLU A 330 -20.27 12.52 -10.89
CA GLU A 330 -20.88 13.54 -10.03
C GLU A 330 -21.19 13.05 -8.60
N SER A 331 -20.94 11.78 -8.30
CA SER A 331 -21.23 11.21 -6.98
C SER A 331 -20.18 11.59 -5.94
N LYS A 332 -20.61 11.76 -4.69
CA LYS A 332 -19.71 11.92 -3.53
C LYS A 332 -18.93 10.64 -3.22
N TYR A 333 -19.49 9.49 -3.59
CA TYR A 333 -18.81 8.19 -3.44
C TYR A 333 -17.70 8.08 -4.48
N PRO A 334 -16.53 7.51 -4.12
CA PRO A 334 -15.47 7.32 -5.08
C PRO A 334 -15.94 6.40 -6.21
N PRO A 335 -15.51 6.66 -7.46
CA PRO A 335 -15.96 5.94 -8.64
C PRO A 335 -15.47 4.50 -8.76
N GLY A 336 -14.59 4.05 -7.87
CA GLY A 336 -14.02 2.71 -7.90
C GLY A 336 -12.71 2.63 -7.14
N SER A 337 -11.87 1.67 -7.56
CA SER A 337 -10.58 1.36 -6.95
C SER A 337 -9.66 2.59 -6.84
N THR A 338 -8.94 2.68 -5.72
CA THR A 338 -7.89 3.68 -5.47
C THR A 338 -6.70 3.02 -4.78
N CYS A 339 -5.48 3.48 -5.05
CA CYS A 339 -4.28 2.93 -4.43
C CYS A 339 -3.18 3.98 -4.37
N THR A 340 -2.43 4.04 -3.27
CA THR A 340 -1.25 4.90 -3.17
C THR A 340 0.00 4.05 -3.12
N LEU A 341 0.87 4.22 -4.10
CA LEU A 341 2.20 3.60 -4.13
C LEU A 341 3.22 4.57 -3.54
N THR A 342 4.03 4.06 -2.63
CA THR A 342 5.09 4.80 -1.92
C THR A 342 6.46 4.33 -2.43
N PHE A 343 7.36 5.27 -2.67
CA PHE A 343 8.67 4.97 -3.25
C PHE A 343 9.79 5.51 -2.36
N ALA A 344 10.91 4.80 -2.32
CA ALA A 344 12.16 5.29 -1.73
C ALA A 344 13.16 5.48 -2.87
N VAL A 345 13.25 6.71 -3.39
CA VAL A 345 14.12 7.07 -4.51
C VAL A 345 15.54 7.30 -4.00
N ARG A 346 16.47 6.47 -4.47
CA ARG A 346 17.88 6.52 -4.09
C ARG A 346 18.78 6.98 -5.23
N LYS A 347 19.87 7.66 -4.86
CA LYS A 347 20.99 7.85 -5.77
C LYS A 347 21.66 6.51 -6.06
N PRO A 348 21.96 6.19 -7.33
CA PRO A 348 22.72 5.00 -7.67
C PRO A 348 24.15 5.09 -7.12
N ALA A 349 24.71 3.96 -6.67
CA ALA A 349 26.01 3.90 -5.99
C ALA A 349 27.18 4.48 -6.80
N TRP A 350 27.16 4.31 -8.13
CA TRP A 350 28.21 4.83 -9.02
C TRP A 350 28.32 6.37 -8.96
N ARG A 351 27.24 7.10 -8.67
CA ARG A 351 27.29 8.57 -8.49
C ARG A 351 28.08 8.97 -7.25
N TRP A 352 28.00 8.18 -6.19
CA TRP A 352 28.82 8.38 -4.99
C TRP A 352 30.29 8.10 -5.28
N VAL A 353 30.58 7.02 -6.00
CA VAL A 353 31.96 6.70 -6.43
C VAL A 353 32.54 7.84 -7.26
N VAL A 354 31.80 8.31 -8.27
CA VAL A 354 32.22 9.44 -9.11
C VAL A 354 32.42 10.70 -8.26
N GLY A 355 31.51 11.01 -7.34
CA GLY A 355 31.67 12.14 -6.42
C GLY A 355 32.95 12.06 -5.58
N ILE A 356 33.26 10.89 -5.00
CA ILE A 356 34.48 10.66 -4.22
C ILE A 356 35.73 10.83 -5.09
N LEU A 357 35.73 10.27 -6.30
CA LEU A 357 36.85 10.41 -7.24
C LEU A 357 37.11 11.88 -7.60
N CYS A 358 36.07 12.70 -7.68
CA CYS A 358 36.21 14.13 -7.97
C CYS A 358 36.80 14.90 -6.78
N ILE A 359 36.38 14.59 -5.55
CA ILE A 359 36.97 15.16 -4.34
C ILE A 359 38.45 14.77 -4.23
N ALA A 360 38.79 13.51 -4.48
CA ALA A 360 40.16 13.03 -4.51
C ALA A 360 41.00 13.79 -5.55
N GLY A 361 40.47 13.97 -6.76
CA GLY A 361 41.12 14.74 -7.82
C GLY A 361 41.38 16.20 -7.44
N ILE A 362 40.42 16.88 -6.79
CA ILE A 362 40.63 18.24 -6.25
C ILE A 362 41.73 18.25 -5.18
N GLY A 363 41.74 17.25 -4.28
CA GLY A 363 42.79 17.09 -3.28
C GLY A 363 44.18 16.93 -3.89
N THR A 364 44.30 16.19 -5.00
CA THR A 364 45.55 16.07 -5.76
C THR A 364 46.00 17.41 -6.36
N ILE A 365 45.09 18.22 -6.93
CA ILE A 365 45.43 19.59 -7.39
C ILE A 365 45.97 20.44 -6.23
N ALA A 366 45.26 20.43 -5.09
CA ALA A 366 45.65 21.20 -3.92
C ALA A 366 47.02 20.77 -3.36
N GLY A 367 47.34 19.48 -3.44
CA GLY A 367 48.67 18.95 -3.15
C GLY A 367 49.73 19.46 -4.13
N CYS A 368 49.48 19.36 -5.44
CA CYS A 368 50.41 19.84 -6.48
C CYS A 368 50.62 21.36 -6.45
N LEU A 369 49.63 22.16 -6.01
CA LEU A 369 49.77 23.61 -5.82
C LEU A 369 50.88 23.96 -4.82
N LYS A 370 51.16 23.10 -3.82
CA LYS A 370 52.28 23.32 -2.88
C LYS A 370 53.65 23.09 -3.50
N GLU A 371 53.73 22.28 -4.55
CA GLU A 371 54.99 21.97 -5.27
C GLU A 371 55.15 22.78 -6.57
N PHE A 372 54.25 23.73 -6.83
CA PHE A 372 54.15 24.47 -8.09
C PHE A 372 55.45 25.19 -8.50
N HIS A 373 56.29 25.56 -7.54
CA HIS A 373 57.57 26.21 -7.80
C HIS A 373 58.64 25.30 -8.45
N LEU A 374 58.44 23.98 -8.46
CA LEU A 374 59.44 23.02 -8.93
C LEU A 374 59.21 22.56 -10.38
N GLN A 375 57.97 22.36 -10.86
CA GLN A 375 57.68 21.85 -12.21
C GLN A 375 56.31 22.31 -12.79
N PRO A 376 56.28 23.36 -13.65
CA PRO A 376 55.03 23.96 -14.13
C PRO A 376 54.25 23.11 -15.15
N THR A 377 54.92 22.22 -15.89
CA THR A 377 54.29 21.35 -16.90
C THR A 377 53.45 20.25 -16.27
N ILE A 378 53.96 19.61 -15.20
CA ILE A 378 53.22 18.60 -14.44
C ILE A 378 51.98 19.24 -13.81
N PHE A 379 52.13 20.45 -13.27
CA PHE A 379 51.00 21.18 -12.72
C PHE A 379 49.89 21.43 -13.76
N ALA A 380 50.24 21.91 -14.95
CA ALA A 380 49.26 22.17 -16.01
C ALA A 380 48.50 20.90 -16.40
N LEU A 381 49.20 19.75 -16.50
CA LEU A 381 48.59 18.46 -16.80
C LEU A 381 47.63 18.01 -15.68
N CYS A 382 48.04 18.14 -14.42
CA CYS A 382 47.22 17.82 -13.25
C CYS A 382 45.97 18.72 -13.16
N ALA A 383 46.12 20.02 -13.43
CA ALA A 383 45.03 20.99 -13.41
C ALA A 383 43.98 20.70 -14.49
N VAL A 384 44.40 20.40 -15.72
CA VAL A 384 43.48 20.01 -16.81
C VAL A 384 42.79 18.69 -16.49
N GLY A 385 43.54 17.67 -16.07
CA GLY A 385 42.98 16.36 -15.73
C GLY A 385 41.92 16.45 -14.62
N ALA A 386 42.18 17.25 -13.59
CA ALA A 386 41.25 17.42 -12.50
C ALA A 386 40.07 18.34 -12.83
N ALA A 387 40.24 19.37 -13.68
CA ALA A 387 39.11 20.13 -14.21
C ALA A 387 38.15 19.24 -15.04
N VAL A 388 38.70 18.32 -15.84
CA VAL A 388 37.92 17.31 -16.56
C VAL A 388 37.20 16.37 -15.57
N LEU A 389 37.90 15.87 -14.55
CA LEU A 389 37.28 15.01 -13.53
C LEU A 389 36.15 15.73 -12.78
N VAL A 390 36.36 16.97 -12.33
CA VAL A 390 35.32 17.78 -11.68
C VAL A 390 34.14 18.02 -12.62
N GLY A 391 34.40 18.32 -13.90
CA GLY A 391 33.35 18.48 -14.91
C GLY A 391 32.53 17.21 -15.12
N VAL A 392 33.19 16.06 -15.30
CA VAL A 392 32.54 14.73 -15.42
C VAL A 392 31.81 14.37 -14.13
N GLY A 393 32.36 14.72 -12.98
CA GLY A 393 31.76 14.50 -11.67
C GLY A 393 30.49 15.27 -11.45
N TRP A 394 30.57 16.58 -11.66
CA TRP A 394 29.43 17.48 -11.61
C TRP A 394 28.35 17.05 -12.60
N TRP A 395 28.74 16.65 -13.81
CA TRP A 395 27.84 16.12 -14.82
C TRP A 395 27.14 14.84 -14.37
N ALA A 396 27.91 13.85 -13.91
CA ALA A 396 27.40 12.59 -13.40
C ALA A 396 26.44 12.78 -12.22
N TRP A 397 26.73 13.74 -11.34
CA TRP A 397 25.95 14.07 -10.15
C TRP A 397 24.64 14.80 -10.50
N SER A 398 24.73 15.90 -11.27
CA SER A 398 23.60 16.76 -11.60
C SER A 398 22.70 16.18 -12.69
N GLY A 399 23.24 15.40 -13.63
CA GLY A 399 22.51 14.93 -14.81
C GLY A 399 22.04 16.04 -15.75
N GLN A 400 22.55 17.28 -15.63
CA GLN A 400 21.97 18.47 -16.28
C GLN A 400 22.46 18.79 -17.70
N PHE A 401 23.44 18.08 -18.28
CA PHE A 401 23.73 18.24 -19.71
C PHE A 401 22.85 17.33 -20.56
N LYS A 402 21.85 17.94 -21.22
CA LYS A 402 21.30 17.39 -22.45
C LYS A 402 22.35 17.65 -23.53
N PHE A 403 23.06 16.62 -23.99
CA PHE A 403 23.67 16.73 -25.32
C PHE A 403 22.51 17.05 -26.25
N GLY A 404 22.58 18.21 -26.92
CA GLY A 404 21.57 18.58 -27.90
C GLY A 404 21.33 17.36 -28.79
N LYS A 405 20.06 16.96 -28.95
CA LYS A 405 19.71 16.00 -29.99
C LYS A 405 20.18 16.64 -31.29
N GLY A 406 21.33 16.20 -31.80
CA GLY A 406 21.74 16.51 -33.17
C GLY A 406 20.59 16.08 -34.07
N GLY A 407 20.10 17.03 -34.86
CA GLY A 407 19.01 16.83 -35.82
C GLY A 407 19.38 15.82 -36.89
#